data_AF-A0A5I4WVX4-F1
#
_entry.id   AF-A0A5I4WVX4-F1
#
_cell.length_a   1.000
_cell.length_b   1.000
_cell.length_c   1.000
_cell.angle_alpha   90.00
_cell.angle_beta   90.00
_cell.angle_gamma   90.00
#
_symmetry.space_group_name_H-M   'P 1'
#
loop_
_entity.id
_entity.type
_entity.pdbx_description
1 polymer ?
#
loop_
_entity_poly.entity_id
_entity_poly.type
_entity_poly.pdbx_seq_one_letter_code
_entity_poly.pdbx_strand_id
1 'polypeptide(L)' 'MSAQRRKIARRLEKSPLLKRELSEMAVESYGDTVLSAAREKSFPSEMPWALADTLRDDFILD' A
#
# COMPACT_ATOMS: atom_id res chain seq x y z
N MET A 1 12.94 -0.11 10.52
CA MET A 1 11.96 -1.17 10.18
C MET A 1 11.58 -2.12 11.32
N SER A 2 10.29 -2.47 11.43
CA SER A 2 9.90 -3.70 12.15
C SER A 2 10.41 -4.94 11.43
N ALA A 3 10.71 -6.03 12.15
CA ALA A 3 11.18 -7.27 11.55
C ALA A 3 10.19 -7.86 10.51
N GLN A 4 8.89 -7.58 10.67
CA GLN A 4 7.85 -8.04 9.76
C GLN A 4 7.91 -7.34 8.41
N ARG A 5 8.03 -6.00 8.36
CA ARG A 5 8.19 -5.27 7.09
C ARG A 5 9.39 -5.79 6.28
N ARG A 6 10.50 -6.13 6.96
CA ARG A 6 11.71 -6.68 6.30
C ARG A 6 11.50 -8.08 5.76
N LYS A 7 10.69 -8.88 6.44
CA LYS A 7 10.34 -10.23 5.99
C LYS A 7 9.44 -10.17 4.75
N ILE A 8 8.47 -9.25 4.75
CA ILE A 8 7.54 -9.04 3.64
C ILE A 8 8.29 -8.50 2.41
N ALA A 9 9.09 -7.44 2.55
CA ALA A 9 9.87 -6.87 1.46
C ALA A 9 10.74 -7.94 0.76
N ARG A 10 11.52 -8.72 1.54
CA ARG A 10 12.34 -9.83 1.00
C ARG A 10 11.52 -10.94 0.33
N ARG A 11 10.28 -11.18 0.76
CA ARG A 11 9.40 -12.18 0.14
C ARG A 11 8.88 -11.68 -1.20
N LEU A 12 8.53 -10.40 -1.29
CA LEU A 12 8.03 -9.77 -2.50
C LEU A 12 9.13 -9.59 -3.55
N GLU A 13 10.37 -9.31 -3.15
CA GLU A 13 11.53 -9.31 -4.06
C GLU A 13 11.73 -10.67 -4.76
N LYS A 14 11.45 -11.77 -4.04
CA LYS A 14 11.58 -13.14 -4.57
C LYS A 14 10.38 -13.58 -5.40
N SER A 15 9.30 -12.79 -5.47
CA SER A 15 8.08 -13.16 -6.19
C SER A 15 7.46 -11.94 -6.88
N PRO A 16 7.88 -11.65 -8.13
CA PRO A 16 7.40 -10.51 -8.90
C PRO A 16 5.89 -10.55 -9.15
N LEU A 17 5.33 -11.74 -9.37
CA LEU A 17 3.89 -11.94 -9.57
C LEU A 17 3.10 -11.53 -8.32
N LEU A 18 3.50 -12.04 -7.15
CA LEU A 18 2.86 -11.71 -5.87
C LEU A 18 2.97 -10.21 -5.55
N LYS A 19 4.11 -9.59 -5.88
CA LYS A 19 4.29 -8.14 -5.73
C LYS A 19 3.29 -7.36 -6.58
N ARG A 20 3.07 -7.78 -7.84
CA ARG A 20 2.10 -7.14 -8.74
C ARG A 20 0.68 -7.31 -8.22
N GLU A 21 0.28 -8.55 -7.92
CA GLU A 21 -1.07 -8.88 -7.43
C GLU A 21 -1.42 -8.09 -6.16
N LEU A 22 -0.52 -8.04 -5.17
CA LEU A 22 -0.75 -7.26 -3.96
C LEU A 22 -0.83 -5.76 -4.22
N SER A 23 -0.11 -5.25 -5.22
CA SER A 23 -0.18 -3.84 -5.58
C SER A 23 -1.52 -3.50 -6.24
N GLU A 24 -2.03 -4.39 -7.09
CA GLU A 24 -3.37 -4.28 -7.70
C GLU A 24 -4.46 -4.31 -6.62
N MET A 25 -4.42 -5.31 -5.72
CA MET A 25 -5.36 -5.42 -4.60
C MET A 25 -5.35 -4.19 -3.69
N ALA A 26 -4.17 -3.59 -3.45
CA ALA A 26 -4.06 -2.40 -2.62
C ALA A 26 -4.77 -1.19 -3.26
N VAL A 27 -4.66 -1.02 -4.58
CA VAL A 27 -5.34 0.05 -5.32
C VAL A 27 -6.86 -0.16 -5.31
N GLU A 28 -7.33 -1.39 -5.55
CA GLU A 28 -8.76 -1.73 -5.50
C GLU A 28 -9.34 -1.44 -4.12
N SER A 29 -8.69 -1.92 -3.06
CA SER A 29 -9.11 -1.71 -1.68
C SER A 29 -9.08 -0.24 -1.27
N TYR A 30 -8.11 0.55 -1.77
CA TYR A 30 -8.10 1.99 -1.56
C TYR A 30 -9.29 2.65 -2.25
N GLY A 31 -9.63 2.24 -3.48
CA GLY A 31 -10.82 2.72 -4.19
C GLY A 31 -12.12 2.50 -3.40
N ASP A 32 -12.30 1.31 -2.82
CA ASP A 32 -13.45 1.03 -1.94
C ASP A 32 -13.47 1.94 -0.70
N THR A 33 -12.29 2.27 -0.18
CA THR A 33 -12.14 3.19 0.95
C THR A 33 -12.50 4.61 0.54
N VAL A 34 -12.10 5.08 -0.65
CA VAL A 34 -12.50 6.38 -1.22
C VAL A 34 -14.03 6.46 -1.36
N LEU A 35 -14.66 5.39 -1.87
CA LEU A 35 -16.13 5.34 -2.01
C LEU A 35 -16.81 5.38 -0.64
N SER A 36 -16.26 4.68 0.36
CA SER A 36 -16.77 4.68 1.73
C SER A 36 -16.58 6.04 2.42
N ALA A 37 -15.45 6.69 2.14
CA ALA A 37 -15.07 8.00 2.64
C ALA A 37 -15.61 9.15 1.78
N ALA A 38 -16.48 8.89 0.79
CA ALA A 38 -16.99 9.91 -0.14
C ALA A 38 -17.74 11.07 0.54
N ARG A 39 -18.08 10.92 1.83
CA ARG A 39 -18.69 11.96 2.67
C ARG A 39 -17.65 12.86 3.35
N GLU A 40 -16.39 12.45 3.41
CA GLU A 40 -15.30 13.23 3.99
C GLU A 40 -14.65 14.13 2.94
N LYS A 41 -14.56 15.42 3.25
CA LYS A 41 -14.08 16.45 2.32
C LYS A 41 -12.56 16.40 2.08
N SER A 42 -11.82 15.62 2.87
CA SER A 42 -10.36 15.60 2.93
C SER A 42 -9.74 14.24 2.59
N PHE A 43 -10.54 13.24 2.24
CA PHE A 43 -9.98 11.93 1.88
C PHE A 43 -9.38 11.97 0.46
N PRO A 44 -8.11 11.55 0.25
CA PRO A 44 -7.50 11.61 -1.07
C PRO A 44 -8.19 10.66 -2.05
N SER A 45 -8.55 11.16 -3.24
CA SER A 45 -9.26 10.39 -4.27
C SER A 45 -8.44 9.28 -4.91
N GLU A 46 -7.11 9.35 -4.80
CA GLU A 46 -6.16 8.37 -5.30
C GLU A 46 -5.19 8.00 -4.18
N MET A 47 -4.64 6.78 -4.24
CA MET A 47 -3.69 6.30 -3.25
C MET A 47 -2.39 7.12 -3.35
N PRO A 48 -2.00 7.87 -2.30
CA PRO A 48 -0.91 8.85 -2.39
C PRO A 48 0.49 8.23 -2.34
N TRP A 49 0.59 6.92 -2.08
CA TRP A 49 1.83 6.17 -1.98
C TRP A 49 1.69 4.82 -2.69
N ALA A 50 2.77 4.27 -3.23
CA ALA A 50 2.75 2.90 -3.72
C ALA A 50 2.87 1.91 -2.54
N LEU A 51 2.34 0.69 -2.69
CA LEU A 51 2.52 -0.36 -1.69
C LEU A 51 4.00 -0.60 -1.37
N ALA A 52 4.88 -0.48 -2.37
CA ALA A 52 6.33 -0.61 -2.19
C ALA A 52 6.91 0.47 -1.27
N ASP A 53 6.36 1.69 -1.28
CA ASP A 53 6.84 2.78 -0.43
C ASP A 53 6.55 2.49 1.04
N THR A 54 5.40 1.87 1.35
CA THR A 54 5.04 1.46 2.72
C THR A 54 6.01 0.47 3.37
N LEU A 55 6.78 -0.24 2.52
CA LEU A 55 7.76 -1.23 2.93
C LEU A 55 9.16 -0.63 3.08
N ARG A 56 9.37 0.64 2.73
CA ARG A 56 10.65 1.32 2.93
C ARG A 56 10.88 1.61 4.41
N ASP A 57 12.15 1.78 4.76
CA ASP A 57 12.58 2.02 6.13
C ASP A 57 12.17 3.40 6.66
N ASP A 58 12.06 4.37 5.76
CA ASP A 58 11.76 5.77 5.99
C ASP A 58 10.28 6.13 5.82
N PHE A 59 9.42 5.15 5.54
CA PHE A 59 8.00 5.41 5.34
C PHE A 59 7.28 5.72 6.66
N ILE A 60 6.83 6.96 6.77
CA ILE A 60 5.98 7.47 7.83
C ILE A 60 4.66 7.89 7.17
N LEU A 61 3.55 7.44 7.75
CA LEU A 61 2.22 7.91 7.38
C LEU A 61 1.97 9.16 8.25
N ASP A 62 1.97 10.33 7.61
CA ASP A 62 1.59 11.61 8.23
C ASP A 62 0.06 11.74 8.37
#